data_AF-A0A954QZN1-F1
#
_entry.id   AF-A0A954QZN1-F1
#
_cell.length_a   1.000
_cell.length_b   1.000
_cell.length_c   1.000
_cell.angle_alpha   90.00
_cell.angle_beta   90.00
_cell.angle_gamma   90.00
#
_symmetry.space_group_name_H-M   'P 1'
#
loop_
_entity.id
_entity.type
_entity.pdbx_description
1 polymer ?
#
loop_
_entity_poly.entity_id
_entity_poly.type
_entity_poly.pdbx_seq_one_letter_code
_entity_poly.pdbx_strand_id
1 'polypeptide(L)'
;PLAINTKLPMDIVVRDAVEVPLRFNPLRLSTGKRYRYQVYSARKPDPIGVRTQWWVPQRVQLSPMLSAAQRFLGVHDFAAFQTSGSPRSTTIREVRELTIEAIEHMDGTRYTIEVEASGFLYNMVRNIVGTLVQIGVGRKPPEWITEVLASRDRRQAGQTAPACGLFLLEVKY
;
A
#
# COMPACT_ATOMS: atom_id res chain seq x y z
N PRO A 1 -21.31 -15.20 -13.49
CA PRO A 1 -21.12 -13.85 -12.88
C PRO A 1 -22.40 -13.00 -12.83
N LEU A 2 -23.10 -12.81 -13.96
CA LEU A 2 -24.20 -11.85 -14.08
C LEU A 2 -25.38 -12.07 -13.12
N ALA A 3 -25.81 -13.33 -12.93
CA ALA A 3 -26.92 -13.65 -12.03
C ALA A 3 -26.63 -13.24 -10.57
N ILE A 4 -25.39 -13.42 -10.10
CA ILE A 4 -24.98 -13.08 -8.73
C ILE A 4 -25.05 -11.57 -8.52
N ASN A 5 -24.61 -10.77 -9.50
CA ASN A 5 -24.62 -9.31 -9.41
C ASN A 5 -26.01 -8.71 -9.22
N THR A 6 -27.07 -9.42 -9.64
CA THR A 6 -28.46 -8.97 -9.40
C THR A 6 -28.89 -9.02 -7.93
N LYS A 7 -28.10 -9.69 -7.07
CA LYS A 7 -28.41 -9.92 -5.65
C LYS A 7 -27.45 -9.23 -4.69
N LEU A 8 -26.41 -8.58 -5.20
CA LEU A 8 -25.40 -7.90 -4.39
C LEU A 8 -25.76 -6.43 -4.15
N PRO A 9 -25.29 -5.83 -3.05
CA PRO A 9 -25.37 -4.38 -2.88
C PRO A 9 -24.54 -3.65 -3.95
N MET A 10 -24.82 -2.36 -4.14
CA MET A 10 -24.23 -1.56 -5.23
C MET A 10 -22.72 -1.35 -5.13
N ASP A 11 -22.12 -1.62 -3.98
CA ASP A 11 -20.68 -1.48 -3.71
C ASP A 11 -19.90 -2.79 -3.88
N ILE A 12 -20.56 -3.89 -4.27
CA ILE A 12 -19.92 -5.20 -4.51
C ILE A 12 -20.32 -5.73 -5.88
N VAL A 13 -19.33 -6.10 -6.69
CA VAL A 13 -19.54 -6.63 -8.05
C VAL A 13 -18.64 -7.84 -8.31
N VAL A 14 -19.22 -8.95 -8.76
CA VAL A 14 -18.50 -10.09 -9.33
C VAL A 14 -18.08 -9.73 -10.76
N ARG A 15 -16.78 -9.62 -10.98
CA ARG A 15 -16.20 -9.30 -12.30
C ARG A 15 -16.11 -10.52 -13.21
N ASP A 16 -15.72 -11.66 -12.65
CA ASP A 16 -15.50 -12.89 -13.40
C ASP A 16 -15.77 -14.13 -12.54
N ALA A 17 -15.96 -15.29 -13.18
CA ALA A 17 -16.09 -16.58 -12.52
C ALA A 17 -15.47 -17.66 -13.40
N VAL A 18 -14.56 -18.45 -12.82
CA VAL A 18 -13.83 -19.51 -13.50
C VAL A 18 -13.93 -20.80 -12.70
N GLU A 19 -14.06 -21.94 -13.39
CA GLU A 19 -14.01 -23.25 -12.75
C GLU A 19 -12.56 -23.58 -12.34
N VAL A 20 -12.39 -24.08 -11.12
CA VAL A 20 -11.09 -24.40 -10.54
C VAL A 20 -11.10 -25.81 -9.96
N PRO A 21 -9.95 -26.48 -9.84
CA PRO A 21 -9.89 -27.79 -9.20
C PRO A 21 -10.45 -27.75 -7.77
N LEU A 22 -11.10 -28.82 -7.32
CA LEU A 22 -11.67 -28.93 -5.96
C LEU A 22 -10.67 -28.66 -4.81
N ARG A 23 -9.37 -28.86 -5.08
CA ARG A 23 -8.28 -28.61 -4.14
C ARG A 23 -7.79 -27.15 -4.12
N PHE A 24 -8.35 -26.28 -4.95
CA PHE A 24 -7.94 -24.88 -5.02
C PHE A 24 -8.27 -24.16 -3.71
N ASN A 25 -7.29 -23.42 -3.17
CA ASN A 25 -7.47 -22.59 -1.98
C ASN A 25 -6.91 -21.18 -2.24
N PRO A 26 -7.75 -20.14 -2.31
CA PRO A 26 -7.31 -18.80 -2.71
C PRO A 26 -6.38 -18.12 -1.69
N LEU A 27 -6.35 -18.61 -0.44
CA LEU A 27 -5.46 -18.06 0.57
C LEU A 27 -4.09 -18.74 0.55
N ARG A 28 -4.05 -20.06 0.36
CA ARG A 28 -2.82 -20.86 0.43
C ARG A 28 -2.05 -20.91 -0.88
N LEU A 29 -2.75 -20.85 -2.02
CA LEU A 29 -2.13 -20.91 -3.34
C LEU A 29 -1.74 -19.54 -3.90
N SER A 30 -1.99 -18.46 -3.16
CA SER A 30 -1.56 -17.13 -3.61
C SER A 30 -0.03 -17.02 -3.62
N THR A 31 0.53 -16.58 -4.74
CA THR A 31 1.97 -16.39 -4.96
C THR A 31 2.42 -14.93 -4.80
N GLY A 32 1.46 -14.02 -4.64
CA GLY A 32 1.69 -12.60 -4.41
C GLY A 32 0.42 -11.78 -4.48
N LYS A 33 0.52 -10.53 -4.07
CA LYS A 33 -0.59 -9.55 -4.16
C LYS A 33 -0.03 -8.22 -4.63
N ARG A 34 -0.87 -7.45 -5.32
CA ARG A 34 -0.59 -6.06 -5.68
C ARG A 34 -1.60 -5.13 -5.04
N TYR A 35 -1.11 -4.15 -4.30
CA TYR A 35 -1.91 -3.09 -3.70
C TYR A 35 -1.58 -1.76 -4.35
N ARG A 36 -2.59 -0.89 -4.44
CA ARG A 36 -2.45 0.52 -4.78
C ARG A 36 -2.84 1.36 -3.59
N TYR A 37 -2.13 2.45 -3.37
CA TYR A 37 -2.49 3.48 -2.44
C TYR A 37 -2.53 4.85 -3.12
N GLN A 38 -3.59 5.62 -2.89
CA GLN A 38 -3.72 6.98 -3.42
C GLN A 38 -3.52 8.04 -2.34
N VAL A 39 -2.64 9.01 -2.63
CA VAL A 39 -2.41 10.20 -1.81
C VAL A 39 -2.72 11.43 -2.64
N TYR A 40 -3.40 12.41 -2.06
CA TYR A 40 -3.64 13.71 -2.67
C TYR A 40 -2.97 14.81 -1.85
N SER A 41 -1.94 15.44 -2.43
CA SER A 41 -1.21 16.54 -1.80
C SER A 41 -1.69 17.86 -2.35
N ALA A 42 -2.42 18.62 -1.53
CA ALA A 42 -2.98 19.93 -1.89
C ALA A 42 -3.37 20.70 -0.63
N ARG A 43 -3.40 22.04 -0.69
CA ARG A 43 -3.81 22.86 0.46
C ARG A 43 -5.28 22.63 0.86
N LYS A 44 -6.13 22.32 -0.11
CA LYS A 44 -7.56 22.06 0.09
C LYS A 44 -7.88 20.59 -0.22
N PRO A 45 -8.87 19.98 0.44
CA PRO A 45 -9.28 18.62 0.12
C PRO A 45 -10.06 18.56 -1.20
N ASP A 46 -9.96 17.42 -1.89
CA ASP A 46 -10.83 17.06 -3.02
C ASP A 46 -12.09 16.36 -2.48
N PRO A 47 -13.29 16.96 -2.64
CA PRO A 47 -14.54 16.41 -2.11
C PRO A 47 -14.97 15.11 -2.82
N ILE A 48 -14.54 14.88 -4.07
CA ILE A 48 -14.90 13.69 -4.85
C ILE A 48 -14.06 12.50 -4.38
N GLY A 49 -12.76 12.72 -4.14
CA GLY A 49 -11.83 11.66 -3.73
C GLY A 49 -11.84 11.29 -2.25
N VAL A 50 -12.70 11.90 -1.41
CA VAL A 50 -12.64 11.77 0.07
C VAL A 50 -12.64 10.32 0.58
N ARG A 51 -13.25 9.39 -0.17
CA ARG A 51 -13.31 7.96 0.17
C ARG A 51 -12.24 7.09 -0.49
N THR A 52 -11.45 7.65 -1.42
CA THR A 52 -10.54 6.89 -2.29
C THR A 52 -9.10 7.36 -2.24
N GLN A 53 -8.79 8.45 -1.54
CA GLN A 53 -7.42 8.95 -1.38
C GLN A 53 -7.20 9.55 0.01
N TRP A 54 -5.95 9.51 0.46
CA TRP A 54 -5.53 10.21 1.66
C TRP A 54 -5.13 11.64 1.32
N TRP A 55 -5.87 12.62 1.85
CA TRP A 55 -5.50 14.02 1.73
C TRP A 55 -4.34 14.41 2.67
N VAL A 56 -3.33 15.05 2.10
CA VAL A 56 -2.14 15.55 2.79
C VAL A 56 -2.00 17.06 2.48
N PRO A 57 -2.21 17.95 3.48
CA PRO A 57 -2.17 19.41 3.25
C PRO A 57 -0.78 19.95 2.93
N GLN A 58 0.27 19.21 3.32
CA GLN A 58 1.66 19.56 3.03
C GLN A 58 2.02 19.23 1.59
N ARG A 59 2.93 20.02 1.00
CA ARG A 59 3.56 19.68 -0.27
C ARG A 59 4.41 18.43 -0.11
N VAL A 60 4.08 17.40 -0.87
CA VAL A 60 4.86 16.17 -0.98
C VAL A 60 5.80 16.29 -2.19
N GLN A 61 7.03 15.82 -2.06
CA GLN A 61 8.03 15.80 -3.13
C GLN A 61 8.28 14.36 -3.60
N LEU A 62 8.21 14.15 -4.91
CA LEU A 62 8.34 12.82 -5.53
C LEU A 62 9.75 12.23 -5.41
N SER A 63 10.80 13.01 -5.70
CA SER A 63 12.18 12.50 -5.80
C SER A 63 12.69 11.80 -4.51
N PRO A 64 12.49 12.38 -3.30
CA PRO A 64 12.83 11.68 -2.06
C PRO A 64 12.04 10.38 -1.86
N MET A 65 10.76 10.34 -2.27
CA MET A 65 9.94 9.14 -2.16
C MET A 65 10.42 8.03 -3.09
N LEU A 66 10.81 8.38 -4.33
CA LEU A 66 11.38 7.41 -5.28
C LEU A 66 12.70 6.83 -4.75
N SER A 67 13.56 7.67 -4.18
CA SER A 67 14.82 7.22 -3.58
C SER A 67 14.59 6.29 -2.39
N ALA A 68 13.59 6.59 -1.55
CA ALA A 68 13.21 5.75 -0.42
C ALA A 68 12.53 4.43 -0.85
N ALA A 69 11.74 4.46 -1.92
CA ALA A 69 11.05 3.29 -2.45
C ALA A 69 12.00 2.15 -2.84
N GLN A 70 13.14 2.47 -3.44
CA GLN A 70 14.14 1.48 -3.84
C GLN A 70 14.67 0.66 -2.66
N ARG A 71 14.70 1.24 -1.45
CA ARG A 71 15.19 0.58 -0.23
C ARG A 71 14.23 -0.49 0.30
N PHE A 72 12.98 -0.51 -0.17
CA PHE A 72 12.02 -1.55 0.17
C PHE A 72 12.11 -2.79 -0.72
N LEU A 73 12.72 -2.69 -1.90
CA LEU A 73 12.77 -3.78 -2.88
C LEU A 73 13.62 -4.95 -2.39
N GLY A 74 13.21 -6.16 -2.74
CA GLY A 74 13.88 -7.41 -2.35
C GLY A 74 13.33 -8.00 -1.06
N VAL A 75 14.13 -8.89 -0.45
CA VAL A 75 13.76 -9.68 0.72
C VAL A 75 14.24 -8.99 1.99
N HIS A 76 13.30 -8.60 2.86
CA HIS A 76 13.60 -7.94 4.14
C HIS A 76 12.74 -8.47 5.27
N ASP A 77 13.19 -8.23 6.50
CA ASP A 77 12.35 -8.35 7.69
C ASP A 77 11.50 -7.08 7.84
N PHE A 78 10.20 -7.20 7.59
CA PHE A 78 9.25 -6.09 7.65
C PHE A 78 8.57 -5.93 9.01
N ALA A 79 9.14 -6.46 10.10
CA ALA A 79 8.59 -6.33 11.45
C ALA A 79 8.29 -4.87 11.84
N ALA A 80 9.18 -3.92 11.49
CA ALA A 80 8.97 -2.49 11.72
C ALA A 80 7.77 -1.90 10.95
N PHE A 81 7.28 -2.60 9.93
CA PHE A 81 6.12 -2.21 9.14
C PHE A 81 4.87 -3.04 9.49
N GLN A 82 4.91 -3.83 10.56
CA GLN A 82 3.75 -4.57 11.05
C GLN A 82 3.10 -3.86 12.25
N THR A 83 1.78 -3.72 12.24
CA THR A 83 1.04 -3.32 13.44
C THR A 83 0.91 -4.51 14.41
N SER A 84 1.01 -4.24 15.71
CA SER A 84 0.83 -5.23 16.78
C SER A 84 -0.53 -5.94 16.71
N GLY A 85 -0.61 -7.15 17.28
CA GLY A 85 -1.87 -7.92 17.37
C GLY A 85 -2.17 -8.83 16.18
N SER A 86 -1.22 -9.03 15.25
CA SER A 86 -1.34 -9.99 14.15
C SER A 86 -0.10 -10.88 14.05
N PRO A 87 0.09 -11.82 14.98
CA PRO A 87 1.26 -12.71 14.95
C PRO A 87 1.27 -13.52 13.65
N ARG A 88 2.42 -13.52 12.98
CA ARG A 88 2.70 -14.32 11.79
C ARG A 88 3.91 -15.20 12.11
N SER A 89 4.00 -16.36 11.46
CA SER A 89 5.15 -17.25 11.59
C SER A 89 6.47 -16.59 11.15
N THR A 90 6.41 -15.63 10.24
CA THR A 90 7.55 -14.83 9.80
C THR A 90 7.11 -13.45 9.35
N THR A 91 7.96 -12.45 9.61
CA THR A 91 7.87 -11.05 9.15
C THR A 91 8.70 -10.81 7.88
N ILE A 92 9.42 -11.82 7.39
CA ILE A 92 10.21 -11.72 6.16
C ILE A 92 9.27 -11.72 4.95
N ARG A 93 9.37 -10.70 4.11
CA ARG A 93 8.62 -10.60 2.85
C ARG A 93 9.55 -10.16 1.72
N GLU A 94 9.15 -10.50 0.51
CA GLU A 94 9.79 -10.02 -0.71
C GLU A 94 8.89 -8.98 -1.34
N VAL A 95 9.34 -7.73 -1.41
CA VAL A 95 8.70 -6.70 -2.24
C VAL A 95 9.37 -6.75 -3.61
N ARG A 96 8.58 -7.12 -4.62
CA ARG A 96 9.05 -7.32 -5.99
C ARG A 96 9.03 -6.02 -6.79
N GLU A 97 8.04 -5.18 -6.51
CA GLU A 97 7.85 -3.92 -7.20
C GLU A 97 7.27 -2.88 -6.25
N LEU A 98 7.77 -1.65 -6.34
CA LEU A 98 7.23 -0.48 -5.66
C LEU A 98 7.34 0.72 -6.60
N THR A 99 6.21 1.16 -7.14
CA THR A 99 6.14 2.32 -8.07
C THR A 99 5.44 3.49 -7.41
N ILE A 100 5.83 4.69 -7.81
CA ILE A 100 5.20 5.94 -7.38
C ILE A 100 5.06 6.82 -8.60
N GLU A 101 3.82 7.05 -9.00
CA GLU A 101 3.47 7.96 -10.09
C GLU A 101 2.86 9.23 -9.49
N ALA A 102 3.21 10.38 -10.06
CA ALA A 102 2.64 11.67 -9.68
C ALA A 102 2.00 12.30 -10.91
N ILE A 103 0.74 12.70 -10.76
CA ILE A 103 -0.01 13.43 -11.78
C ILE A 103 -0.58 14.71 -11.18
N GLU A 104 -0.59 15.78 -11.97
CA GLU A 104 -1.36 16.96 -11.63
C GLU A 104 -2.85 16.60 -11.57
N HIS A 105 -3.51 17.01 -10.49
CA HIS A 105 -4.93 16.76 -10.29
C HIS A 105 -5.52 17.96 -9.53
N MET A 106 -6.49 18.64 -10.14
CA MET A 106 -7.08 19.87 -9.59
C MET A 106 -6.00 20.91 -9.21
N ASP A 107 -5.97 21.36 -7.95
CA ASP A 107 -5.04 22.36 -7.41
C ASP A 107 -3.82 21.73 -6.72
N GLY A 108 -3.57 20.44 -6.92
CA GLY A 108 -2.47 19.71 -6.31
C GLY A 108 -1.98 18.54 -7.12
N THR A 109 -1.45 17.54 -6.41
CA THR A 109 -0.83 16.36 -7.02
C THR A 109 -1.43 15.10 -6.44
N ARG A 110 -1.89 14.20 -7.32
CA ARG A 110 -2.27 12.84 -6.93
C ARG A 110 -1.05 11.93 -7.10
N TYR A 111 -0.70 11.23 -6.04
CA TYR A 111 0.31 10.19 -6.04
C TYR A 111 -0.36 8.81 -6.02
N THR A 112 0.02 7.97 -6.97
CA THR A 112 -0.36 6.56 -7.03
C THR A 112 0.84 5.73 -6.62
N ILE A 113 0.75 5.05 -5.47
CA ILE A 113 1.81 4.18 -4.96
C ILE A 113 1.34 2.75 -5.13
N GLU A 114 2.04 1.94 -5.91
CA GLU A 114 1.75 0.50 -6.01
C GLU A 114 2.84 -0.32 -5.36
N VAL A 115 2.43 -1.41 -4.71
CA VAL A 115 3.34 -2.35 -4.07
C VAL A 115 2.93 -3.76 -4.44
N GLU A 116 3.85 -4.50 -5.05
CA GLU A 116 3.73 -5.94 -5.24
C GLU A 116 4.67 -6.68 -4.29
N ALA A 117 4.14 -7.67 -3.58
CA ALA A 117 4.94 -8.52 -2.72
C ALA A 117 4.46 -9.98 -2.72
N SER A 118 5.34 -10.90 -2.28
CA SER A 118 5.00 -12.30 -2.03
C SER A 118 3.93 -12.46 -0.94
N GLY A 119 3.78 -11.47 -0.06
CA GLY A 119 2.69 -11.34 0.88
C GLY A 119 2.84 -10.08 1.73
N PHE A 120 1.83 -9.76 2.53
CA PHE A 120 1.83 -8.55 3.35
C PHE A 120 1.54 -8.86 4.82
N LEU A 121 2.17 -8.10 5.70
CA LEU A 121 1.88 -8.09 7.14
C LEU A 121 0.70 -7.13 7.43
N TYR A 122 0.13 -7.23 8.63
CA TYR A 122 -0.97 -6.36 9.02
C TYR A 122 -0.54 -4.88 8.98
N ASN A 123 -1.29 -4.07 8.22
CA ASN A 123 -1.01 -2.67 7.88
C ASN A 123 0.31 -2.38 7.14
N MET A 124 1.01 -3.39 6.61
CA MET A 124 2.32 -3.21 5.96
C MET A 124 2.33 -2.12 4.89
N VAL A 125 1.42 -2.20 3.90
CA VAL A 125 1.33 -1.20 2.83
C VAL A 125 1.07 0.20 3.39
N ARG A 126 0.15 0.32 4.36
CA ARG A 126 -0.20 1.61 4.98
C ARG A 126 0.95 2.20 5.79
N ASN A 127 1.76 1.37 6.44
CA ASN A 127 2.95 1.79 7.18
C ASN A 127 4.08 2.22 6.22
N ILE A 128 4.27 1.49 5.11
CA ILE A 128 5.20 1.88 4.04
C ILE A 128 4.80 3.24 3.48
N VAL A 129 3.55 3.39 3.04
CA VAL A 129 3.03 4.65 2.46
C VAL A 129 3.16 5.80 3.44
N GLY A 130 2.76 5.61 4.70
CA GLY A 130 2.88 6.66 5.70
C GLY A 130 4.32 7.09 5.95
N THR A 131 5.28 6.16 5.87
CA THR A 131 6.72 6.43 5.98
C THR A 131 7.22 7.19 4.74
N LEU A 132 6.85 6.76 3.54
CA LEU A 132 7.17 7.45 2.29
C LEU A 132 6.64 8.89 2.28
N VAL A 133 5.41 9.12 2.76
CA VAL A 133 4.85 10.48 2.85
C VAL A 133 5.63 11.35 3.84
N GLN A 134 6.10 10.83 4.99
CA GLN A 134 6.96 11.59 5.92
C GLN A 134 8.28 12.04 5.25
N ILE A 135 8.86 11.18 4.41
CA ILE A 135 10.05 11.50 3.62
C ILE A 135 9.73 12.52 2.53
N GLY A 136 8.61 12.33 1.82
CA GLY A 136 8.16 13.23 0.76
C GLY A 136 7.86 14.65 1.25
N VAL A 137 7.38 14.82 2.49
CA VAL A 137 7.21 16.14 3.11
C VAL A 137 8.49 16.69 3.77
N GLY A 138 9.61 15.98 3.67
CA GLY A 138 10.92 16.42 4.14
C GLY A 138 11.20 16.25 5.64
N ARG A 139 10.40 15.44 6.36
CA ARG A 139 10.61 15.22 7.81
C ARG A 139 11.72 14.22 8.12
N LYS A 140 12.03 13.34 7.17
CA LYS A 140 13.05 12.30 7.29
C LYS A 140 13.78 12.13 5.95
N PRO A 141 15.06 11.77 5.96
CA PRO A 141 15.80 11.49 4.73
C PRO A 141 15.40 10.11 4.17
N PRO A 142 15.61 9.86 2.85
CA PRO A 142 15.35 8.55 2.24
C PRO A 142 16.07 7.38 2.92
N GLU A 143 17.27 7.62 3.46
CA GLU A 143 18.14 6.64 4.14
C GLU A 143 17.46 6.00 5.35
N TRP A 144 16.53 6.74 5.98
CA TRP A 144 15.79 6.34 7.16
C TRP A 144 15.08 4.99 7.00
N ILE A 145 14.65 4.62 5.78
CA ILE A 145 14.03 3.31 5.53
C ILE A 145 14.94 2.15 5.96
N THR A 146 16.23 2.27 5.69
CA THR A 146 17.23 1.25 6.04
C THR A 146 17.33 1.08 7.54
N GLU A 147 17.34 2.19 8.28
CA GLU A 147 17.37 2.21 9.74
C GLU A 147 16.09 1.59 10.32
N VAL A 148 14.93 1.93 9.75
CA VAL A 148 13.64 1.40 10.19
C VAL A 148 13.57 -0.11 9.97
N LEU A 149 13.94 -0.61 8.79
CA LEU A 149 14.00 -2.05 8.51
C LEU A 149 14.95 -2.77 9.47
N ALA A 150 16.16 -2.22 9.68
CA ALA A 150 17.14 -2.80 10.60
C ALA A 150 16.65 -2.83 12.06
N SER A 151 15.91 -1.82 12.49
CA SER A 151 15.40 -1.71 13.87
C SER A 151 14.39 -2.80 14.23
N ARG A 152 13.63 -3.29 13.25
CA ARG A 152 12.48 -4.20 13.45
C ARG A 152 11.42 -3.66 14.43
N ASP A 153 11.47 -2.37 14.76
CA ASP A 153 10.60 -1.73 15.74
C ASP A 153 9.59 -0.81 15.04
N ARG A 154 8.30 -1.15 15.18
CA ARG A 154 7.21 -0.38 14.58
C ARG A 154 7.21 1.09 15.00
N ARG A 155 7.71 1.43 16.18
CA ARG A 155 7.77 2.82 16.66
C ARG A 155 8.72 3.69 15.84
N GLN A 156 9.67 3.08 15.14
CA GLN A 156 10.62 3.77 14.27
C GLN A 156 10.04 4.08 12.89
N ALA A 157 8.99 3.37 12.45
CA ALA A 157 8.35 3.65 11.17
C ALA A 157 7.41 4.86 11.25
N GLY A 158 7.07 5.42 10.09
CA GLY A 158 6.12 6.51 9.98
C GLY A 158 4.71 6.16 10.51
N GLN A 159 3.84 7.17 10.52
CA GLN A 159 2.44 6.97 10.88
C GLN A 159 1.79 5.92 9.98
N THR A 160 0.80 5.19 10.49
CA THR A 160 -0.03 4.33 9.62
C THR A 160 -0.87 5.24 8.73
N ALA A 161 -0.74 5.14 7.41
CA ALA A 161 -1.60 5.88 6.49
C ALA A 161 -3.08 5.49 6.71
N PRO A 162 -4.07 6.38 6.48
CA PRO A 162 -5.49 6.04 6.56
C PRO A 162 -5.90 4.83 5.70
N ALA A 163 -7.08 4.24 5.94
CA ALA A 163 -7.51 3.07 5.17
C ALA A 163 -8.13 3.44 3.80
N CYS A 164 -8.74 4.62 3.68
CA CYS A 164 -9.52 5.04 2.51
C CYS A 164 -8.74 5.09 1.19
N GLY A 165 -7.41 5.26 1.25
CA GLY A 165 -6.58 5.29 0.05
C GLY A 165 -6.15 3.92 -0.47
N LEU A 166 -6.40 2.83 0.26
CA LEU A 166 -5.84 1.51 -0.04
C LEU A 166 -6.80 0.64 -0.87
N PHE A 167 -6.27 0.06 -1.95
CA PHE A 167 -6.98 -0.83 -2.86
C PHE A 167 -6.17 -2.11 -3.08
N LEU A 168 -6.82 -3.27 -3.00
CA LEU A 168 -6.27 -4.51 -3.53
C LEU A 168 -6.56 -4.55 -5.03
N LEU A 169 -5.51 -4.56 -5.86
CA LEU A 169 -5.68 -4.62 -7.32
C LEU A 169 -5.76 -6.07 -7.81
N GLU A 170 -4.87 -6.92 -7.29
CA GLU A 170 -4.71 -8.27 -7.82
C GLU A 170 -4.20 -9.24 -6.73
N VAL A 171 -4.67 -10.48 -6.82
CA VAL A 171 -4.09 -11.63 -6.13
C VAL A 171 -3.57 -12.59 -7.21
N LYS A 172 -2.28 -12.92 -7.14
CA LYS A 172 -1.62 -13.85 -8.07
C LYS A 172 -1.71 -15.26 -7.52
N TYR A 173 -1.95 -16.23 -8.41
CA TYR A 173 -2.06 -17.67 -8.15
C TYR A 173 -1.04 -18.44 -8.96
#